data_AF-A0A653XDX1-F1
#
_entry.id   AF-A0A653XDX1-F1
#
_cell.length_a   1.000
_cell.length_b   1.000
_cell.length_c   1.000
_cell.angle_alpha   90.00
_cell.angle_beta   90.00
_cell.angle_gamma   90.00
#
_symmetry.space_group_name_H-M   'P 1'
#
loop_
_entity.id
_entity.type
_entity.pdbx_description
1 polymer ?
#
loop_
_entity_poly.entity_id
_entity_poly.type
_entity_poly.pdbx_seq_one_letter_code
_entity_poly.pdbx_strand_id
1 'polypeptide(L)'
;MEQTCDVVVVGAGGAGMTAALAAAQHGLDTVVIEKSAYFGGSTARSGGGVWIPGNRALRDAGQVDADDAQQARTYLDSIVGDDVPKERRDTFLDRGPEVIDFLLDNTPVQLKWVPEYSDYLPEQPGGRPRGRSVEPVPMDGRILGTELDRLHPPYAKAPANLIVTQADFRKISLGLRTIRGPLTMMRVVLKRMISTFRGRRMYAMGNALTISLRKGLMDAGVPVHYETPLTGLLIEGGRVVGVRAEQDGAEIVIRARRGVILGSGGFEQNDTLRGKYLPSPTEAAWSTGAATNTGAGIEAGVAIGAATDLMDDAWWGPTIPLPSGPWFCLAERNLPGSIIVNSAGQRFMNEALPYVEATHAIYAGEATGVSHVPAWLVMDQRYRNRYLFAGLSPRQPFPGRWFKFGTVRKAASLSELAAEIDVPAEALAETVRRFNGFAETGNDEDFHRGDSAYDRYYADPRVKPNPSLHRIDHGPYYAVKIVPGDLGTKGGIVTDERARALRPDGSVIEGLYAAGNCSSAVMGHTYAGPGATIGPAMTFGYLAAEDIARTGSND
;
A
#
# COMPACT_ATOMS: atom_id res chain seq x y z
N MET A 1 -35.92 -4.12 -4.43
CA MET A 1 -35.78 -5.59 -4.23
C MET A 1 -35.28 -5.81 -2.80
N GLU A 2 -35.71 -6.86 -2.12
CA GLU A 2 -35.30 -7.14 -0.74
C GLU A 2 -34.68 -8.54 -0.64
N GLN A 3 -33.49 -8.61 -0.05
CA GLN A 3 -32.75 -9.84 0.23
C GLN A 3 -32.43 -9.91 1.73
N THR A 4 -32.30 -11.10 2.29
CA THR A 4 -31.89 -11.30 3.68
C THR A 4 -30.79 -12.34 3.77
N CYS A 5 -29.75 -12.04 4.52
CA CYS A 5 -28.66 -12.95 4.88
C CYS A 5 -28.28 -12.74 6.35
N ASP A 6 -27.32 -13.50 6.87
CA ASP A 6 -26.81 -13.30 8.23
C ASP A 6 -25.82 -12.14 8.28
N VAL A 7 -24.93 -12.07 7.28
CA VAL A 7 -23.86 -11.07 7.20
C VAL A 7 -23.83 -10.41 5.83
N VAL A 8 -23.83 -9.08 5.80
CA VAL A 8 -23.53 -8.30 4.59
C VAL A 8 -22.14 -7.70 4.72
N VAL A 9 -21.29 -7.94 3.74
CA VAL A 9 -19.96 -7.35 3.65
C VAL A 9 -19.91 -6.34 2.51
N VAL A 10 -19.46 -5.12 2.80
CA VAL A 10 -19.34 -4.06 1.80
C VAL A 10 -17.89 -3.92 1.37
N GLY A 11 -17.61 -4.26 0.11
CA GLY A 11 -16.29 -4.20 -0.53
C GLY A 11 -15.63 -5.56 -0.71
N ALA A 12 -15.16 -5.84 -1.92
CA ALA A 12 -14.46 -7.07 -2.29
C ALA A 12 -12.92 -6.90 -2.28
N GLY A 13 -12.39 -6.13 -1.33
CA GLY A 13 -10.95 -6.01 -1.07
C GLY A 13 -10.41 -7.11 -0.14
N GLY A 14 -9.15 -7.01 0.27
CA GLY A 14 -8.53 -7.98 1.19
C GLY A 14 -9.27 -8.11 2.53
N ALA A 15 -9.69 -7.00 3.13
CA ALA A 15 -10.48 -7.01 4.37
C ALA A 15 -11.84 -7.68 4.18
N GLY A 16 -12.63 -7.20 3.22
CA GLY A 16 -13.99 -7.69 3.01
C GLY A 16 -14.05 -9.15 2.56
N MET A 17 -13.19 -9.59 1.62
CA MET A 17 -13.18 -10.99 1.21
C MET A 17 -12.68 -11.93 2.32
N THR A 18 -11.75 -11.49 3.17
CA THR A 18 -11.34 -12.29 4.34
C THR A 18 -12.47 -12.41 5.35
N ALA A 19 -13.15 -11.30 5.65
CA ALA A 19 -14.31 -11.27 6.54
C ALA A 19 -15.45 -12.18 6.03
N ALA A 20 -15.78 -12.07 4.74
CA ALA A 20 -16.84 -12.87 4.14
C ALA A 20 -16.51 -14.37 4.13
N LEU A 21 -15.25 -14.72 3.85
CA LEU A 21 -14.80 -16.11 3.92
C LEU A 21 -14.87 -16.65 5.35
N ALA A 22 -14.41 -15.88 6.33
CA ALA A 22 -14.47 -16.25 7.75
C ALA A 22 -15.92 -16.46 8.21
N ALA A 23 -16.83 -15.54 7.87
CA ALA A 23 -18.25 -15.65 8.21
C ALA A 23 -18.87 -16.94 7.63
N ALA A 24 -18.59 -17.24 6.36
CA ALA A 24 -19.07 -18.45 5.71
C ALA A 24 -18.48 -19.73 6.32
N GLN A 25 -17.21 -19.73 6.74
CA GLN A 25 -16.59 -20.86 7.45
C GLN A 25 -17.17 -21.08 8.85
N HIS A 26 -17.78 -20.04 9.45
CA HIS A 26 -18.62 -20.16 10.65
C HIS A 26 -20.08 -20.55 10.35
N GLY A 27 -20.41 -20.90 9.11
CA GLY A 27 -21.74 -21.35 8.69
C GLY A 27 -22.76 -20.22 8.53
N LEU A 28 -22.32 -18.95 8.44
CA LEU A 28 -23.20 -17.80 8.29
C LEU A 28 -23.54 -17.54 6.81
N ASP A 29 -24.82 -17.34 6.51
CA ASP A 29 -25.28 -16.91 5.18
C ASP A 29 -24.74 -15.50 4.89
N THR A 30 -23.83 -15.40 3.93
CA THR A 30 -23.00 -14.21 3.73
C THR A 30 -23.10 -13.71 2.30
N VAL A 31 -23.24 -12.39 2.15
CA VAL A 31 -23.28 -11.71 0.84
C VAL A 31 -22.23 -10.60 0.81
N VAL A 32 -21.51 -10.48 -0.30
CA VAL A 32 -20.60 -9.35 -0.56
C VAL A 32 -21.22 -8.43 -1.60
N ILE A 33 -21.21 -7.12 -1.36
CA ILE A 33 -21.49 -6.10 -2.39
C ILE A 33 -20.21 -5.35 -2.75
N GLU A 34 -19.99 -5.10 -4.04
CA GLU A 34 -18.82 -4.40 -4.58
C GLU A 34 -19.29 -3.32 -5.54
N LYS A 35 -18.82 -2.08 -5.32
CA LYS A 35 -19.17 -0.91 -6.15
C LYS A 35 -18.63 -1.05 -7.57
N SER A 36 -17.47 -1.67 -7.73
CA SER A 36 -16.81 -1.87 -9.02
C SER A 36 -17.39 -3.05 -9.81
N ALA A 37 -17.13 -3.07 -11.12
CA ALA A 37 -17.27 -4.28 -11.92
C ALA A 37 -16.19 -5.35 -11.61
N TYR A 38 -15.18 -4.98 -10.81
CA TYR A 38 -14.02 -5.79 -10.50
C TYR A 38 -13.88 -6.10 -9.00
N PHE A 39 -13.40 -7.29 -8.63
CA PHE A 39 -13.00 -7.60 -7.26
C PHE A 39 -11.53 -7.24 -6.98
N GLY A 40 -11.21 -7.04 -5.70
CA GLY A 40 -9.86 -6.92 -5.16
C GLY A 40 -9.42 -5.51 -4.80
N GLY A 41 -10.05 -4.46 -5.35
CA GLY A 41 -9.79 -3.06 -5.02
C GLY A 41 -8.29 -2.69 -4.98
N SER A 42 -7.89 -1.88 -4.00
CA SER A 42 -6.48 -1.51 -3.80
C SER A 42 -5.59 -2.73 -3.45
N THR A 43 -6.15 -3.77 -2.84
CA THR A 43 -5.39 -5.00 -2.52
C THR A 43 -4.89 -5.68 -3.80
N ALA A 44 -5.72 -5.79 -4.85
CA ALA A 44 -5.31 -6.36 -6.13
C ALA A 44 -4.23 -5.52 -6.83
N ARG A 45 -4.21 -4.20 -6.63
CA ARG A 45 -3.24 -3.28 -7.23
C ARG A 45 -1.88 -3.27 -6.50
N SER A 46 -1.81 -3.86 -5.31
CA SER A 46 -0.65 -3.78 -4.42
C SER A 46 0.49 -4.74 -4.79
N GLY A 47 1.65 -4.57 -4.13
CA GLY A 47 2.74 -5.55 -4.16
C GLY A 47 2.43 -6.88 -3.45
N GLY A 48 1.28 -7.00 -2.78
CA GLY A 48 0.81 -8.21 -2.10
C GLY A 48 1.60 -8.59 -0.84
N GLY A 49 2.50 -7.74 -0.36
CA GLY A 49 3.20 -7.98 0.89
C GLY A 49 2.21 -8.07 2.06
N VAL A 50 2.49 -8.97 3.01
CA VAL A 50 1.73 -9.12 4.24
C VAL A 50 2.70 -9.07 5.41
N TRP A 51 2.48 -8.12 6.32
CA TRP A 51 3.25 -7.99 7.55
C TRP A 51 2.40 -8.53 8.69
N ILE A 52 2.69 -9.74 9.12
CA ILE A 52 2.11 -10.42 10.29
C ILE A 52 3.25 -11.20 10.94
N PRO A 53 3.83 -10.73 12.05
CA PRO A 53 4.92 -11.43 12.75
C PRO A 53 4.51 -12.84 13.18
N GLY A 54 5.45 -13.77 13.37
CA GLY A 54 5.15 -15.12 13.86
C GLY A 54 4.31 -16.05 12.96
N ASN A 55 3.91 -15.61 11.76
CA ASN A 55 3.02 -16.38 10.88
C ASN A 55 3.64 -17.68 10.34
N ARG A 56 2.80 -18.61 9.84
CA ARG A 56 3.22 -19.93 9.32
C ARG A 56 4.31 -19.86 8.25
N ALA A 57 4.23 -18.95 7.29
CA ALA A 57 5.25 -18.85 6.25
C ALA A 57 6.61 -18.35 6.78
N LEU A 58 6.64 -17.57 7.87
CA LEU A 58 7.89 -17.25 8.58
C LEU A 58 8.42 -18.45 9.37
N ARG A 59 7.53 -19.20 10.04
CA ARG A 59 7.88 -20.43 10.77
C ARG A 59 8.49 -21.47 9.84
N ASP A 60 7.84 -21.74 8.71
CA ASP A 60 8.30 -22.68 7.68
C ASP A 60 9.64 -22.27 7.06
N ALA A 61 9.92 -20.96 6.99
CA ALA A 61 11.19 -20.41 6.53
C ALA A 61 12.29 -20.38 7.63
N GLY A 62 12.01 -20.88 8.83
CA GLY A 62 12.92 -20.81 9.97
C GLY A 62 13.28 -19.38 10.39
N GLN A 63 12.33 -18.44 10.21
CA GLN A 63 12.51 -17.02 10.48
C GLN A 63 11.79 -16.53 11.75
N VAL A 64 11.37 -17.44 12.61
CA VAL A 64 10.78 -17.13 13.91
C VAL A 64 11.66 -17.75 14.99
N ASP A 65 12.12 -16.93 15.93
CA ASP A 65 12.82 -17.37 17.14
C ASP A 65 11.91 -17.16 18.37
N ALA A 66 12.41 -17.51 19.57
CA ALA A 66 11.62 -17.45 20.80
C ALA A 66 11.16 -16.03 21.16
N ASP A 67 11.91 -15.00 20.74
CA ASP A 67 11.67 -13.61 21.12
C ASP A 67 10.97 -12.80 20.01
N ASP A 68 10.76 -13.34 18.80
CA ASP A 68 10.22 -12.62 17.63
C ASP A 68 8.88 -11.93 17.93
N ALA A 69 7.99 -12.59 18.67
CA ALA A 69 6.70 -12.01 19.06
C ALA A 69 6.88 -10.80 19.99
N GLN A 70 7.77 -10.91 20.98
CA GLN A 70 8.06 -9.81 21.92
C GLN A 70 8.80 -8.67 21.21
N GLN A 71 9.71 -8.98 20.29
CA GLN A 71 10.40 -7.99 19.46
C GLN A 71 9.41 -7.24 18.56
N ALA A 72 8.48 -7.94 17.92
CA ALA A 72 7.45 -7.31 17.11
C ALA A 72 6.52 -6.41 17.93
N ARG A 73 6.17 -6.81 19.16
CA ARG A 73 5.40 -5.97 20.09
C ARG A 73 6.18 -4.71 20.48
N THR A 74 7.44 -4.89 20.89
CA THR A 74 8.34 -3.78 21.23
C THR A 74 8.49 -2.81 20.06
N TYR A 75 8.60 -3.33 18.84
CA TYR A 75 8.66 -2.53 17.62
C TYR A 75 7.41 -1.71 17.41
N LEU A 76 6.24 -2.35 17.43
CA LEU A 76 4.99 -1.66 17.20
C LEU A 76 4.69 -0.63 18.30
N ASP A 77 4.99 -0.96 19.57
CA ASP A 77 4.90 -0.01 20.69
C ASP A 77 5.82 1.20 20.46
N SER A 78 7.06 0.98 19.99
CA SER A 78 8.04 2.06 19.79
C SER A 78 7.68 3.05 18.68
N ILE A 79 7.05 2.58 17.60
CA ILE A 79 6.77 3.42 16.43
C ILE A 79 5.35 3.98 16.40
N VAL A 80 4.39 3.32 17.08
CA VAL A 80 2.98 3.76 17.12
C VAL A 80 2.67 4.55 18.39
N GLY A 81 3.38 4.34 19.50
CA GLY A 81 3.17 5.14 20.72
C GLY A 81 1.78 4.97 21.34
N ASP A 82 1.15 6.05 21.78
CA ASP A 82 -0.19 6.00 22.40
C ASP A 82 -1.32 6.37 21.42
N ASP A 83 -0.99 6.62 20.14
CA ASP A 83 -1.96 7.01 19.10
C ASP A 83 -3.02 5.93 18.83
N VAL A 84 -2.69 4.67 19.11
CA VAL A 84 -3.59 3.52 18.94
C VAL A 84 -3.66 2.74 20.25
N PRO A 85 -4.87 2.39 20.74
CA PRO A 85 -5.03 1.60 21.95
C PRO A 85 -4.17 0.34 21.93
N LYS A 86 -3.40 0.14 23.01
CA LYS A 86 -2.46 -0.98 23.12
C LYS A 86 -3.12 -2.34 22.90
N GLU A 87 -4.32 -2.54 23.45
CA GLU A 87 -5.09 -3.76 23.29
C GLU A 87 -5.31 -4.10 21.81
N ARG A 88 -5.68 -3.13 20.97
CA ARG A 88 -5.91 -3.35 19.54
C ARG A 88 -4.63 -3.75 18.79
N ARG A 89 -3.49 -3.16 19.16
CA ARG A 89 -2.18 -3.53 18.61
C ARG A 89 -1.76 -4.93 19.05
N ASP A 90 -1.97 -5.23 20.33
CA ASP A 90 -1.64 -6.51 20.92
C ASP A 90 -2.48 -7.63 20.30
N THR A 91 -3.79 -7.42 20.15
CA THR A 91 -4.69 -8.34 19.44
C THR A 91 -4.28 -8.58 18.00
N PHE A 92 -3.86 -7.54 17.26
CA PHE A 92 -3.36 -7.73 15.90
C PHE A 92 -2.14 -8.65 15.86
N LEU A 93 -1.17 -8.46 16.76
CA LEU A 93 0.04 -9.27 16.82
C LEU A 93 -0.26 -10.71 17.26
N ASP A 94 -1.16 -10.89 18.23
CA ASP A 94 -1.47 -12.19 18.80
C ASP A 94 -2.35 -13.05 17.87
N ARG A 95 -3.40 -12.45 17.30
CA ARG A 95 -4.38 -13.13 16.43
C ARG A 95 -3.97 -13.15 14.96
N GLY A 96 -3.07 -12.27 14.54
CA GLY A 96 -2.61 -12.17 13.15
C GLY A 96 -2.10 -13.51 12.55
N PRO A 97 -1.23 -14.28 13.24
CA PRO A 97 -0.77 -15.58 12.77
C PRO A 97 -1.90 -16.56 12.45
N GLU A 98 -2.96 -16.57 13.25
CA GLU A 98 -4.14 -17.43 13.06
C GLU A 98 -4.86 -17.11 11.75
N VAL A 99 -4.87 -15.83 11.36
CA VAL A 99 -5.50 -15.36 10.12
C VAL A 99 -4.70 -15.85 8.91
N ILE A 100 -3.36 -15.87 9.00
CA ILE A 100 -2.53 -16.49 7.96
C ILE A 100 -2.81 -17.99 7.86
N ASP A 101 -2.90 -18.67 9.00
CA ASP A 101 -3.24 -20.10 9.06
C ASP A 101 -4.59 -20.35 8.38
N PHE A 102 -5.62 -19.59 8.74
CA PHE A 102 -6.95 -19.62 8.13
C PHE A 102 -6.91 -19.44 6.61
N LEU A 103 -6.17 -18.44 6.12
CA LEU A 103 -6.09 -18.17 4.68
C LEU A 103 -5.39 -19.28 3.90
N LEU A 104 -4.32 -19.86 4.47
CA LEU A 104 -3.59 -20.98 3.86
C LEU A 104 -4.44 -22.26 3.83
N ASP A 105 -5.30 -22.45 4.83
CA ASP A 105 -6.14 -23.64 4.95
C ASP A 105 -7.43 -23.55 4.10
N ASN A 106 -7.96 -22.34 3.87
CA ASN A 106 -9.25 -22.11 3.22
C ASN A 106 -9.15 -21.47 1.82
N THR A 107 -7.94 -21.20 1.33
CA THR A 107 -7.73 -20.67 -0.02
C THR A 107 -6.54 -21.32 -0.70
N PRO A 108 -6.40 -21.20 -2.04
CA PRO A 108 -5.20 -21.67 -2.74
C PRO A 108 -3.94 -20.83 -2.52
N VAL A 109 -3.98 -19.80 -1.66
CA VAL A 109 -2.84 -18.91 -1.47
C VAL A 109 -1.67 -19.70 -0.88
N GLN A 110 -0.47 -19.40 -1.36
CA GLN A 110 0.76 -19.81 -0.71
C GLN A 110 1.58 -18.55 -0.44
N LEU A 111 2.20 -18.49 0.72
CA LEU A 111 3.02 -17.36 1.14
C LEU A 111 4.46 -17.83 1.37
N LYS A 112 5.40 -16.92 1.15
CA LYS A 112 6.81 -17.14 1.44
C LYS A 112 7.43 -15.87 2.03
N TRP A 113 8.40 -16.02 2.91
CA TRP A 113 9.19 -14.90 3.43
C TRP A 113 9.92 -14.13 2.30
N VAL A 114 10.05 -12.82 2.47
CA VAL A 114 10.84 -11.93 1.61
C VAL A 114 12.17 -11.60 2.29
N PRO A 115 13.28 -12.28 1.94
CA PRO A 115 14.55 -12.09 2.63
C PRO A 115 15.10 -10.68 2.46
N GLU A 116 15.59 -10.12 3.57
CA GLU A 116 16.29 -8.82 3.62
C GLU A 116 15.43 -7.60 3.28
N TYR A 117 14.12 -7.75 3.10
CA TYR A 117 13.23 -6.60 3.00
C TYR A 117 12.84 -6.16 4.40
N SER A 118 13.65 -5.27 4.98
CA SER A 118 13.55 -4.81 6.35
C SER A 118 12.14 -4.34 6.73
N ASP A 119 11.87 -4.32 8.04
CA ASP A 119 10.90 -3.33 8.53
C ASP A 119 11.31 -1.93 8.07
N TYR A 120 10.38 -0.99 8.08
CA TYR A 120 10.66 0.35 7.55
C TYR A 120 11.47 1.22 8.51
N LEU A 121 11.39 0.97 9.82
CA LEU A 121 12.20 1.64 10.83
C LEU A 121 13.04 0.61 11.61
N PRO A 122 13.93 -0.13 10.93
CA PRO A 122 14.60 -1.29 11.53
C PRO A 122 15.59 -0.94 12.65
N GLU A 123 15.94 0.34 12.81
CA GLU A 123 16.77 0.87 13.88
C GLU A 123 16.00 1.10 15.20
N GLN A 124 14.66 1.12 15.16
CA GLN A 124 13.83 1.29 16.35
C GLN A 124 13.85 0.01 17.21
N PRO A 125 13.59 0.10 18.54
CA PRO A 125 13.57 -1.06 19.42
C PRO A 125 12.69 -2.19 18.89
N GLY A 126 13.24 -3.39 18.71
CA GLY A 126 12.50 -4.54 18.14
C GLY A 126 12.37 -4.55 16.61
N GLY A 127 12.86 -3.52 15.92
CA GLY A 127 12.95 -3.46 14.46
C GLY A 127 13.85 -4.56 13.90
N ARG A 128 13.51 -5.09 12.72
CA ARG A 128 14.21 -6.22 12.09
C ARG A 128 14.76 -5.83 10.72
N PRO A 129 16.08 -5.58 10.60
CA PRO A 129 16.75 -5.31 9.32
C PRO A 129 16.56 -6.39 8.25
N ARG A 130 16.36 -7.65 8.68
CA ARG A 130 16.10 -8.77 7.75
C ARG A 130 14.63 -8.88 7.31
N GLY A 131 13.74 -8.13 7.95
CA GLY A 131 12.31 -8.12 7.67
C GLY A 131 11.53 -9.30 8.23
N ARG A 132 10.22 -9.10 8.35
CA ARG A 132 9.23 -10.12 8.74
C ARG A 132 7.99 -10.14 7.83
N SER A 133 8.14 -9.64 6.61
CA SER A 133 7.07 -9.66 5.61
C SER A 133 7.10 -10.93 4.76
N VAL A 134 5.93 -11.36 4.36
CA VAL A 134 5.73 -12.47 3.42
C VAL A 134 5.04 -11.96 2.15
N GLU A 135 5.19 -12.67 1.04
CA GLU A 135 4.52 -12.36 -0.23
C GLU A 135 3.88 -13.62 -0.84
N PRO A 136 2.79 -13.47 -1.63
CA PRO A 136 2.20 -14.56 -2.41
C PRO A 136 3.21 -15.21 -3.36
N VAL A 137 3.22 -16.54 -3.33
CA VAL A 137 3.86 -17.35 -4.36
C VAL A 137 3.07 -17.19 -5.66
N PRO A 138 3.73 -16.97 -6.82
CA PRO A 138 3.02 -16.85 -8.08
C PRO A 138 2.14 -18.06 -8.39
N MET A 139 0.91 -17.81 -8.86
CA MET A 139 -0.10 -18.83 -9.11
C MET A 139 -0.77 -18.67 -10.49
N ASP A 140 -1.41 -19.73 -10.97
CA ASP A 140 -2.20 -19.70 -12.21
C ASP A 140 -3.64 -19.26 -11.89
N GLY A 141 -4.05 -18.09 -12.38
CA GLY A 141 -5.35 -17.50 -12.11
C GLY A 141 -6.51 -18.19 -12.83
N ARG A 142 -6.25 -19.13 -13.75
CA ARG A 142 -7.30 -19.88 -14.46
C ARG A 142 -8.21 -20.68 -13.54
N ILE A 143 -7.81 -20.90 -12.28
CA ILE A 143 -8.65 -21.51 -11.24
C ILE A 143 -9.99 -20.78 -11.01
N LEU A 144 -10.10 -19.52 -11.41
CA LEU A 144 -11.33 -18.72 -11.32
C LEU A 144 -12.25 -18.85 -12.54
N GLY A 145 -11.82 -19.50 -13.62
CA GLY A 145 -12.59 -19.54 -14.87
C GLY A 145 -12.87 -18.13 -15.41
N THR A 146 -14.13 -17.85 -15.77
CA THR A 146 -14.57 -16.54 -16.29
C THR A 146 -14.53 -15.44 -15.23
N GLU A 147 -14.57 -15.78 -13.94
CA GLU A 147 -14.51 -14.79 -12.86
C GLU A 147 -13.17 -14.04 -12.87
N LEU A 148 -12.12 -14.63 -13.43
CA LEU A 148 -10.82 -13.96 -13.59
C LEU A 148 -10.91 -12.65 -14.37
N ASP A 149 -11.86 -12.52 -15.31
CA ASP A 149 -12.04 -11.30 -16.11
C ASP A 149 -12.55 -10.12 -15.27
N ARG A 150 -13.06 -10.41 -14.05
CA ARG A 150 -13.43 -9.41 -13.03
C ARG A 150 -12.29 -9.08 -12.06
N LEU A 151 -11.08 -9.59 -12.25
CA LEU A 151 -9.95 -9.18 -11.41
C LEU A 151 -9.59 -7.72 -11.67
N HIS A 152 -9.49 -6.91 -10.61
CA HIS A 152 -9.12 -5.50 -10.76
C HIS A 152 -7.78 -5.38 -11.52
N PRO A 153 -7.72 -4.55 -12.59
CA PRO A 153 -6.50 -4.38 -13.36
C PRO A 153 -5.32 -3.90 -12.51
N PRO A 154 -4.09 -4.34 -12.81
CA PRO A 154 -2.91 -3.85 -12.14
C PRO A 154 -2.70 -2.37 -12.45
N TYR A 155 -2.20 -1.64 -11.47
CA TYR A 155 -1.93 -0.21 -11.60
C TYR A 155 -0.85 0.10 -12.65
N ALA A 156 0.20 -0.71 -12.74
CA ALA A 156 1.21 -0.63 -13.80
C ALA A 156 0.97 -1.72 -14.86
N LYS A 157 1.00 -1.34 -16.14
CA LYS A 157 0.87 -2.29 -17.25
C LYS A 157 2.14 -3.12 -17.38
N ALA A 158 2.06 -4.41 -17.04
CA ALA A 158 3.11 -5.39 -17.31
C ALA A 158 2.67 -6.34 -18.44
N PRO A 159 3.60 -6.85 -19.27
CA PRO A 159 3.28 -7.90 -20.23
C PRO A 159 2.71 -9.14 -19.53
N ALA A 160 1.69 -9.76 -20.13
CA ALA A 160 1.10 -10.99 -19.59
C ALA A 160 2.16 -12.06 -19.28
N ASN A 161 1.99 -12.76 -18.15
CA ASN A 161 2.90 -13.78 -17.62
C ASN A 161 4.32 -13.29 -17.26
N LEU A 162 4.62 -11.99 -17.33
CA LEU A 162 5.89 -11.44 -16.85
C LEU A 162 5.81 -11.19 -15.34
N ILE A 163 6.07 -12.24 -14.57
CA ILE A 163 5.96 -12.18 -13.11
C ILE A 163 7.26 -11.74 -12.46
N VAL A 164 7.22 -10.58 -11.80
CA VAL A 164 8.30 -10.03 -10.99
C VAL A 164 7.81 -9.95 -9.55
N THR A 165 8.41 -10.74 -8.67
CA THR A 165 8.14 -10.66 -7.22
C THR A 165 8.90 -9.49 -6.58
N GLN A 166 8.60 -9.15 -5.32
CA GLN A 166 9.31 -8.06 -4.64
C GLN A 166 10.82 -8.34 -4.55
N ALA A 167 11.18 -9.61 -4.30
CA ALA A 167 12.57 -10.08 -4.26
C ALA A 167 13.27 -10.06 -5.63
N ASP A 168 12.52 -10.25 -6.72
CA ASP A 168 13.06 -10.14 -8.09
C ASP A 168 13.27 -8.67 -8.46
N PHE A 169 12.31 -7.79 -8.10
CA PHE A 169 12.34 -6.38 -8.45
C PHE A 169 13.60 -5.68 -7.93
N ARG A 170 14.01 -5.94 -6.68
CA ARG A 170 15.28 -5.43 -6.11
C ARG A 170 16.49 -5.69 -6.99
N LYS A 171 16.55 -6.85 -7.66
CA LYS A 171 17.68 -7.24 -8.52
C LYS A 171 17.53 -6.63 -9.91
N ILE A 172 16.31 -6.59 -10.43
CA ILE A 172 15.98 -6.11 -11.76
C ILE A 172 16.13 -4.58 -11.84
N SER A 173 15.76 -3.82 -10.80
CA SER A 173 15.84 -2.35 -10.74
C SER A 173 17.24 -1.82 -11.04
N LEU A 174 18.27 -2.58 -10.64
CA LEU A 174 19.69 -2.30 -10.89
C LEU A 174 20.14 -2.55 -12.34
N GLY A 175 19.31 -3.11 -13.20
CA GLY A 175 19.62 -3.34 -14.62
C GLY A 175 20.93 -4.10 -14.81
N LEU A 176 21.82 -3.57 -15.66
CA LEU A 176 23.15 -4.15 -15.95
C LEU A 176 24.19 -3.89 -14.84
N ARG A 177 23.81 -3.18 -13.75
CA ARG A 177 24.72 -2.87 -12.65
C ARG A 177 25.02 -4.07 -11.76
N THR A 178 24.32 -5.18 -11.87
CA THR A 178 24.75 -6.43 -11.25
C THR A 178 24.55 -7.58 -12.22
N ILE A 179 25.36 -8.64 -12.14
CA ILE A 179 25.14 -9.84 -12.98
C ILE A 179 23.82 -10.52 -12.60
N ARG A 180 23.39 -10.38 -11.34
CA ARG A 180 22.13 -10.93 -10.83
C ARG A 180 20.89 -10.31 -11.49
N GLY A 181 20.92 -9.03 -11.87
CA GLY A 181 19.78 -8.37 -12.53
C GLY A 181 19.39 -9.04 -13.86
N PRO A 182 20.30 -9.11 -14.85
CA PRO A 182 20.02 -9.74 -16.15
C PRO A 182 19.73 -11.23 -16.04
N LEU A 183 20.42 -11.96 -15.16
CA LEU A 183 20.13 -13.38 -14.91
C LEU A 183 18.72 -13.58 -14.34
N THR A 184 18.28 -12.72 -13.41
CA THR A 184 16.92 -12.77 -12.86
C THR A 184 15.90 -12.45 -13.94
N MET A 185 16.13 -11.42 -14.76
CA MET A 185 15.25 -11.09 -15.89
C MET A 185 15.17 -12.23 -16.91
N MET A 186 16.30 -12.85 -17.28
CA MET A 186 16.32 -14.01 -18.19
C MET A 186 15.49 -15.17 -17.63
N ARG A 187 15.62 -15.46 -16.33
CA ARG A 187 14.81 -16.48 -15.64
C ARG A 187 13.32 -16.15 -15.68
N VAL A 188 12.95 -14.88 -15.45
CA VAL A 188 11.56 -14.41 -15.51
C VAL A 188 11.00 -14.54 -16.94
N VAL A 189 11.78 -14.16 -17.97
CA VAL A 189 11.39 -14.30 -19.37
C VAL A 189 11.24 -15.77 -19.77
N LEU A 190 12.14 -16.65 -19.34
CA LEU A 190 12.02 -18.09 -19.58
C LEU A 190 10.74 -18.66 -18.94
N LYS A 191 10.47 -18.32 -17.67
CA LYS A 191 9.23 -18.71 -16.99
C LYS A 191 7.99 -18.19 -17.71
N ARG A 192 8.04 -16.96 -18.24
CA ARG A 192 6.98 -16.37 -19.06
C ARG A 192 6.74 -17.20 -20.31
N MET A 193 7.79 -17.52 -21.08
CA MET A 193 7.69 -18.34 -22.29
C MET A 193 7.08 -19.71 -22.01
N ILE A 194 7.57 -20.41 -20.97
CA ILE A 194 7.03 -21.71 -20.54
C ILE A 194 5.56 -21.59 -20.14
N SER A 195 5.19 -20.56 -19.39
CA SER A 195 3.81 -20.35 -18.92
C SER A 195 2.87 -20.06 -20.08
N THR A 196 3.28 -19.21 -21.01
CA THR A 196 2.52 -18.89 -22.23
C THR A 196 2.36 -20.13 -23.12
N PHE A 197 3.43 -20.90 -23.34
CA PHE A 197 3.35 -22.17 -24.09
C PHE A 197 2.37 -23.16 -23.45
N ARG A 198 2.30 -23.21 -22.12
CA ARG A 198 1.37 -24.05 -21.36
C ARG A 198 -0.04 -23.45 -21.21
N GLY A 199 -0.33 -22.32 -21.87
CA GLY A 199 -1.61 -21.63 -21.78
C GLY A 199 -1.98 -21.12 -20.38
N ARG A 200 -0.99 -20.97 -19.48
CA ARG A 200 -1.20 -20.48 -18.12
C ARG A 200 -1.44 -18.98 -18.10
N ARG A 201 -2.25 -18.50 -17.15
CA ARG A 201 -2.41 -17.08 -16.83
C ARG A 201 -1.83 -16.85 -15.43
N MET A 202 -0.53 -16.58 -15.35
CA MET A 202 0.17 -16.45 -14.08
C MET A 202 -0.05 -15.06 -13.47
N TYR A 203 -0.18 -15.02 -12.15
CA TYR A 203 -0.29 -13.81 -11.33
C TYR A 203 0.58 -13.93 -10.07
N ALA A 204 0.94 -12.79 -9.48
CA ALA A 204 1.67 -12.67 -8.23
C ALA A 204 1.21 -11.40 -7.51
N MET A 205 1.88 -11.02 -6.41
CA MET A 205 1.61 -9.78 -5.68
C MET A 205 0.14 -9.72 -5.24
N GLY A 206 -0.46 -8.52 -5.20
CA GLY A 206 -1.85 -8.31 -4.80
C GLY A 206 -2.84 -9.17 -5.59
N ASN A 207 -2.63 -9.34 -6.90
CA ASN A 207 -3.47 -10.18 -7.75
C ASN A 207 -3.52 -11.64 -7.27
N ALA A 208 -2.40 -12.26 -6.88
CA ALA A 208 -2.42 -13.65 -6.42
C ALA A 208 -3.17 -13.81 -5.09
N LEU A 209 -3.04 -12.82 -4.19
CA LEU A 209 -3.79 -12.81 -2.94
C LEU A 209 -5.30 -12.67 -3.20
N THR A 210 -5.71 -11.73 -4.03
CA THR A 210 -7.14 -11.50 -4.33
C THR A 210 -7.76 -12.62 -5.15
N ILE A 211 -7.01 -13.22 -6.09
CA ILE A 211 -7.45 -14.42 -6.82
C ILE A 211 -7.73 -15.56 -5.83
N SER A 212 -6.84 -15.77 -4.86
CA SER A 212 -6.99 -16.85 -3.88
C SER A 212 -8.19 -16.62 -2.96
N LEU A 213 -8.34 -15.39 -2.44
CA LEU A 213 -9.51 -15.00 -1.64
C LEU A 213 -10.81 -15.17 -2.42
N ARG A 214 -10.87 -14.70 -3.67
CA ARG A 214 -12.07 -14.86 -4.51
C ARG A 214 -12.39 -16.33 -4.74
N LYS A 215 -11.38 -17.18 -4.96
CA LYS A 215 -11.57 -18.63 -5.08
C LYS A 215 -12.12 -19.23 -3.79
N GLY A 216 -11.60 -18.84 -2.63
CA GLY A 216 -12.13 -19.27 -1.33
C GLY A 216 -13.61 -18.91 -1.17
N LEU A 217 -14.02 -17.70 -1.54
CA LEU A 217 -15.43 -17.30 -1.54
C LEU A 217 -16.29 -18.15 -2.49
N MET A 218 -15.79 -18.46 -3.69
CA MET A 218 -16.51 -19.34 -4.64
C MET A 218 -16.70 -20.75 -4.07
N ASP A 219 -15.66 -21.30 -3.42
CA ASP A 219 -15.70 -22.64 -2.82
C ASP A 219 -16.63 -22.70 -1.60
N ALA A 220 -16.72 -21.60 -0.84
CA ALA A 220 -17.64 -21.44 0.27
C ALA A 220 -19.07 -21.03 -0.17
N GLY A 221 -19.33 -20.88 -1.47
CA GLY A 221 -20.65 -20.50 -1.99
C GLY A 221 -21.08 -19.05 -1.71
N VAL A 222 -20.14 -18.16 -1.40
CA VAL A 222 -20.43 -16.75 -1.08
C VAL A 222 -20.61 -15.93 -2.36
N PRO A 223 -21.81 -15.37 -2.62
CA PRO A 223 -22.05 -14.48 -3.76
C PRO A 223 -21.37 -13.13 -3.58
N VAL A 224 -20.91 -12.58 -4.72
CA VAL A 224 -20.41 -11.20 -4.82
C VAL A 224 -21.29 -10.46 -5.84
N HIS A 225 -22.00 -9.45 -5.39
CA HIS A 225 -22.79 -8.55 -6.24
C HIS A 225 -21.92 -7.37 -6.67
N TYR A 226 -21.48 -7.40 -7.92
CA TYR A 226 -20.71 -6.33 -8.56
C TYR A 226 -21.62 -5.14 -8.92
N GLU A 227 -21.00 -4.00 -9.19
CA GLU A 227 -21.69 -2.77 -9.60
C GLU A 227 -22.85 -2.40 -8.64
N THR A 228 -22.64 -2.70 -7.36
CA THR A 228 -23.65 -2.57 -6.29
C THR A 228 -23.13 -1.61 -5.21
N PRO A 229 -23.06 -0.29 -5.49
CA PRO A 229 -22.58 0.69 -4.51
C PRO A 229 -23.48 0.78 -3.29
N LEU A 230 -22.86 0.85 -2.11
CA LEU A 230 -23.53 1.23 -0.86
C LEU A 230 -24.07 2.66 -0.96
N THR A 231 -25.33 2.86 -0.57
CA THR A 231 -25.97 4.17 -0.47
C THR A 231 -26.35 4.55 0.96
N GLY A 232 -26.46 3.58 1.88
CA GLY A 232 -26.66 3.86 3.29
C GLY A 232 -26.80 2.62 4.17
N LEU A 233 -26.83 2.82 5.49
CA LEU A 233 -27.10 1.77 6.48
C LEU A 233 -28.59 1.74 6.83
N LEU A 234 -29.12 0.54 7.11
CA LEU A 234 -30.47 0.34 7.63
C LEU A 234 -30.43 0.19 9.16
N ILE A 235 -31.23 0.97 9.87
CA ILE A 235 -31.24 1.01 11.34
C ILE A 235 -32.64 0.73 11.85
N GLU A 236 -32.76 -0.22 12.79
CA GLU A 236 -33.99 -0.55 13.49
C GLU A 236 -33.69 -0.70 14.98
N GLY A 237 -34.45 -0.02 15.84
CA GLY A 237 -34.23 -0.08 17.30
C GLY A 237 -32.83 0.36 17.76
N GLY A 238 -32.14 1.21 16.98
CA GLY A 238 -30.78 1.67 17.28
C GLY A 238 -29.66 0.69 16.87
N ARG A 239 -30.00 -0.46 16.27
CA ARG A 239 -29.07 -1.46 15.73
C ARG A 239 -29.00 -1.37 14.21
N VAL A 240 -27.82 -1.56 13.64
CA VAL A 240 -27.64 -1.72 12.19
C VAL A 240 -28.09 -3.13 11.79
N VAL A 241 -29.08 -3.19 10.89
CA VAL A 241 -29.77 -4.44 10.49
C VAL A 241 -29.67 -4.71 8.99
N GLY A 242 -28.80 -4.00 8.28
CA GLY A 242 -28.59 -4.17 6.86
C GLY A 242 -28.07 -2.93 6.16
N VAL A 243 -28.12 -2.96 4.83
CA VAL A 243 -27.66 -1.88 3.96
C VAL A 243 -28.70 -1.55 2.89
N ARG A 244 -28.67 -0.30 2.43
CA ARG A 244 -29.24 0.13 1.16
C ARG A 244 -28.12 0.23 0.13
N ALA A 245 -28.38 -0.27 -1.06
CA ALA A 245 -27.46 -0.20 -2.18
C ALA A 245 -28.23 0.10 -3.47
N GLU A 246 -27.51 0.47 -4.52
CA GLU A 246 -28.08 0.58 -5.86
C GLU A 246 -27.60 -0.58 -6.71
N GLN A 247 -28.48 -1.19 -7.51
CA GLN A 247 -28.12 -2.22 -8.49
C GLN A 247 -29.00 -2.02 -9.73
N ASP A 248 -28.38 -2.00 -10.91
CA ASP A 248 -29.06 -1.74 -12.19
C ASP A 248 -29.94 -0.46 -12.18
N GLY A 249 -29.49 0.58 -11.46
CA GLY A 249 -30.20 1.86 -11.33
C GLY A 249 -31.42 1.83 -10.39
N ALA A 250 -31.64 0.73 -9.65
CA ALA A 250 -32.71 0.60 -8.68
C ALA A 250 -32.16 0.42 -7.26
N GLU A 251 -32.86 0.98 -6.27
CA GLU A 251 -32.53 0.74 -4.86
C GLU A 251 -32.86 -0.72 -4.47
N ILE A 252 -31.91 -1.35 -3.81
CA ILE A 252 -32.05 -2.66 -3.18
C ILE A 252 -31.77 -2.55 -1.69
N VAL A 253 -32.43 -3.40 -0.91
CA VAL A 253 -32.24 -3.53 0.52
C VAL A 253 -31.73 -4.94 0.80
N ILE A 254 -30.61 -5.02 1.52
CA ILE A 254 -30.05 -6.30 1.99
C ILE A 254 -30.06 -6.27 3.51
N ARG A 255 -30.96 -7.04 4.11
CA ARG A 255 -31.06 -7.21 5.57
C ARG A 255 -30.02 -8.19 6.06
N ALA A 256 -29.33 -7.82 7.13
CA ALA A 256 -28.33 -8.65 7.82
C ALA A 256 -28.87 -9.03 9.20
N ARG A 257 -29.12 -10.32 9.43
CA ARG A 257 -29.63 -10.80 10.74
C ARG A 257 -28.60 -10.55 11.86
N ARG A 258 -27.32 -10.71 11.56
CA ARG A 258 -26.25 -10.70 12.57
C ARG A 258 -25.32 -9.50 12.49
N GLY A 259 -25.02 -8.96 11.30
CA GLY A 259 -24.27 -7.72 11.22
C GLY A 259 -23.81 -7.30 9.83
N VAL A 260 -23.32 -6.06 9.74
CA VAL A 260 -22.75 -5.44 8.54
C VAL A 260 -21.27 -5.18 8.77
N ILE A 261 -20.43 -5.62 7.84
CA ILE A 261 -18.98 -5.37 7.87
C ILE A 261 -18.59 -4.41 6.73
N LEU A 262 -18.05 -3.25 7.08
CA LEU A 262 -17.55 -2.26 6.14
C LEU A 262 -16.06 -2.52 5.83
N GLY A 263 -15.78 -3.13 4.67
CA GLY A 263 -14.45 -3.37 4.12
C GLY A 263 -14.18 -2.58 2.83
N SER A 264 -14.82 -1.42 2.68
CA SER A 264 -15.01 -0.68 1.42
C SER A 264 -13.85 0.22 0.98
N GLY A 265 -12.69 0.14 1.64
CA GLY A 265 -11.58 1.06 1.41
C GLY A 265 -11.79 2.45 2.03
N GLY A 266 -10.88 3.37 1.71
CA GLY A 266 -10.85 4.73 2.23
C GLY A 266 -11.53 5.74 1.32
N PHE A 267 -11.07 7.00 1.38
CA PHE A 267 -11.61 8.13 0.61
C PHE A 267 -10.57 8.77 -0.32
N GLU A 268 -9.48 8.06 -0.62
CA GLU A 268 -8.36 8.58 -1.42
C GLU A 268 -8.73 9.10 -2.81
N GLN A 269 -9.88 8.70 -3.36
CA GLN A 269 -10.36 9.11 -4.68
C GLN A 269 -11.55 10.08 -4.60
N ASN A 270 -11.68 10.82 -3.49
CA ASN A 270 -12.72 11.83 -3.28
C ASN A 270 -12.09 13.18 -2.90
N ASP A 271 -11.92 14.08 -3.87
CA ASP A 271 -11.29 15.40 -3.65
C ASP A 271 -11.99 16.25 -2.59
N THR A 272 -13.30 16.11 -2.43
CA THR A 272 -14.06 16.82 -1.38
C THR A 272 -13.63 16.37 0.01
N LEU A 273 -13.55 15.06 0.24
CA LEU A 273 -13.10 14.52 1.54
C LEU A 273 -11.60 14.74 1.76
N ARG A 274 -10.78 14.63 0.70
CA ARG A 274 -9.36 14.97 0.76
C ARG A 274 -9.16 16.42 1.18
N GLY A 275 -9.82 17.38 0.53
CA GLY A 275 -9.71 18.80 0.88
C GLY A 275 -10.27 19.14 2.26
N LYS A 276 -11.21 18.34 2.77
CA LYS A 276 -11.75 18.50 4.13
C LYS A 276 -10.78 18.03 5.22
N TYR A 277 -10.09 16.91 5.01
CA TYR A 277 -9.36 16.22 6.08
C TYR A 277 -7.85 16.19 5.88
N LEU A 278 -7.35 15.98 4.66
CA LEU A 278 -5.94 15.77 4.40
C LEU A 278 -5.17 17.10 4.32
N PRO A 279 -3.85 17.09 4.62
CA PRO A 279 -2.97 18.21 4.37
C PRO A 279 -3.06 18.70 2.92
N SER A 280 -3.00 20.02 2.75
CA SER A 280 -2.99 20.66 1.43
C SER A 280 -1.57 21.03 1.01
N PRO A 281 -1.27 21.01 -0.30
CA PRO A 281 -2.16 20.61 -1.40
C PRO A 281 -2.27 19.08 -1.53
N THR A 282 -3.42 18.61 -2.07
CA THR A 282 -3.72 17.19 -2.25
C THR A 282 -4.69 16.99 -3.42
N GLU A 283 -4.54 15.90 -4.18
CA GLU A 283 -5.41 15.58 -5.32
C GLU A 283 -5.65 14.07 -5.42
N ALA A 284 -6.88 13.64 -5.71
CA ALA A 284 -7.23 12.25 -5.98
C ALA A 284 -6.42 11.67 -7.15
N ALA A 285 -6.09 12.51 -8.13
CA ALA A 285 -5.25 12.16 -9.28
C ALA A 285 -3.82 11.71 -8.90
N TRP A 286 -3.35 12.03 -7.69
CA TRP A 286 -2.04 11.59 -7.18
C TRP A 286 -2.11 10.24 -6.48
N SER A 287 -3.31 9.74 -6.14
CA SER A 287 -3.48 8.45 -5.48
C SER A 287 -3.34 7.28 -6.46
N THR A 288 -2.64 6.24 -6.00
CA THR A 288 -2.52 4.96 -6.70
C THR A 288 -3.54 3.92 -6.24
N GLY A 289 -4.40 4.28 -5.27
CA GLY A 289 -5.51 3.47 -4.79
C GLY A 289 -6.56 3.17 -5.86
N ALA A 290 -7.50 2.29 -5.55
CA ALA A 290 -8.60 1.95 -6.45
C ALA A 290 -9.53 3.16 -6.65
N ALA A 291 -9.87 3.45 -7.91
CA ALA A 291 -10.69 4.60 -8.31
C ALA A 291 -12.08 4.64 -7.64
N THR A 292 -12.57 3.49 -7.15
CA THR A 292 -13.86 3.35 -6.50
C THR A 292 -13.85 3.68 -5.01
N ASN A 293 -12.67 3.88 -4.39
CA ASN A 293 -12.52 4.20 -2.97
C ASN A 293 -12.83 5.68 -2.69
N THR A 294 -14.13 5.98 -2.58
CA THR A 294 -14.64 7.36 -2.45
C THR A 294 -15.17 7.69 -1.06
N GLY A 295 -14.96 6.83 -0.05
CA GLY A 295 -15.34 7.09 1.34
C GLY A 295 -16.76 6.70 1.76
N ALA A 296 -17.55 6.06 0.90
CA ALA A 296 -18.99 5.81 1.16
C ALA A 296 -19.27 5.02 2.45
N GLY A 297 -18.45 4.01 2.78
CA GLY A 297 -18.61 3.27 4.04
C GLY A 297 -18.32 4.13 5.28
N ILE A 298 -17.29 4.97 5.21
CA ILE A 298 -16.92 5.90 6.29
C ILE A 298 -18.06 6.91 6.50
N GLU A 299 -18.53 7.54 5.43
CA GLU A 299 -19.64 8.51 5.50
C GLU A 299 -20.92 7.88 6.04
N ALA A 300 -21.23 6.64 5.65
CA ALA A 300 -22.40 5.91 6.15
C ALA A 300 -22.29 5.60 7.65
N GLY A 301 -21.09 5.28 8.15
CA GLY A 301 -20.84 5.13 9.59
C GLY A 301 -20.97 6.46 10.34
N VAL A 302 -20.34 7.53 9.84
CA VAL A 302 -20.41 8.88 10.44
C VAL A 302 -21.85 9.38 10.51
N ALA A 303 -22.66 9.13 9.48
CA ALA A 303 -24.07 9.53 9.43
C ALA A 303 -24.91 8.94 10.59
N ILE A 304 -24.45 7.86 11.21
CA ILE A 304 -25.14 7.20 12.34
C ILE A 304 -24.39 7.36 13.67
N GLY A 305 -23.39 8.25 13.72
CA GLY A 305 -22.66 8.61 14.93
C GLY A 305 -21.39 7.81 15.20
N ALA A 306 -20.83 7.11 14.20
CA ALA A 306 -19.52 6.49 14.35
C ALA A 306 -18.43 7.56 14.53
N ALA A 307 -17.54 7.35 15.49
CA ALA A 307 -16.32 8.13 15.63
C ALA A 307 -15.36 7.82 14.48
N THR A 308 -14.55 8.79 14.10
CA THR A 308 -13.45 8.61 13.14
C THR A 308 -12.15 9.13 13.71
N ASP A 309 -11.05 8.56 13.23
CA ASP A 309 -9.70 8.92 13.66
C ASP A 309 -8.71 8.80 12.49
N LEU A 310 -7.57 9.48 12.60
CA LEU A 310 -6.50 9.56 11.59
C LEU A 310 -6.97 10.07 10.21
N MET A 311 -8.06 10.84 10.16
CA MET A 311 -8.68 11.32 8.93
C MET A 311 -7.76 12.23 8.11
N ASP A 312 -6.77 12.83 8.75
CA ASP A 312 -5.74 13.68 8.16
C ASP A 312 -4.53 12.91 7.61
N ASP A 313 -4.54 11.57 7.66
CA ASP A 313 -3.40 10.76 7.26
C ASP A 313 -3.72 9.72 6.18
N ALA A 314 -2.67 9.29 5.48
CA ALA A 314 -2.77 8.28 4.43
C ALA A 314 -1.58 7.33 4.43
N TRP A 315 -1.70 6.25 3.68
CA TRP A 315 -0.55 5.43 3.28
C TRP A 315 0.23 6.18 2.20
N TRP A 316 0.83 7.29 2.60
CA TRP A 316 1.47 8.26 1.71
C TRP A 316 2.62 7.66 0.91
N GLY A 317 2.98 8.31 -0.19
CA GLY A 317 4.29 8.15 -0.77
C GLY A 317 4.59 9.16 -1.87
N PRO A 318 5.87 9.58 -1.99
CA PRO A 318 6.32 10.40 -3.11
C PRO A 318 5.86 9.81 -4.44
N THR A 319 5.18 10.60 -5.25
CA THR A 319 4.55 10.14 -6.49
C THR A 319 4.96 11.04 -7.65
N ILE A 320 5.25 10.44 -8.80
CA ILE A 320 5.52 11.15 -10.05
C ILE A 320 4.19 11.25 -10.82
N PRO A 321 3.63 12.45 -11.04
CA PRO A 321 2.40 12.60 -11.81
C PRO A 321 2.70 12.46 -13.30
N LEU A 322 2.48 11.27 -13.87
CA LEU A 322 2.65 11.03 -15.31
C LEU A 322 1.36 11.41 -16.08
N PRO A 323 1.45 11.70 -17.39
CA PRO A 323 0.27 11.89 -18.24
C PRO A 323 -0.68 10.68 -18.29
N SER A 324 -0.19 9.50 -17.93
CA SER A 324 -0.95 8.25 -17.92
C SER A 324 -1.56 7.92 -16.55
N GLY A 325 -1.44 8.81 -15.57
CA GLY A 325 -1.79 8.57 -14.18
C GLY A 325 -0.57 8.66 -13.25
N PRO A 326 -0.77 8.59 -11.93
CA PRO A 326 0.32 8.68 -10.96
C PRO A 326 1.32 7.53 -11.16
N TRP A 327 2.58 7.71 -10.75
CA TRP A 327 3.62 6.68 -10.61
C TRP A 327 4.22 6.70 -9.19
N PHE A 328 4.01 5.65 -8.39
CA PHE A 328 4.55 5.57 -7.04
C PHE A 328 6.09 5.51 -7.05
N CYS A 329 6.75 6.57 -6.56
CA CYS A 329 8.20 6.76 -6.62
C CYS A 329 8.88 6.02 -5.45
N LEU A 330 9.04 4.70 -5.58
CA LEU A 330 9.61 3.86 -4.52
C LEU A 330 11.13 3.72 -4.68
N ALA A 331 11.56 2.96 -5.70
CA ALA A 331 12.96 2.65 -5.89
C ALA A 331 13.74 3.83 -6.47
N GLU A 332 13.11 4.63 -7.31
CA GLU A 332 13.73 5.75 -8.03
C GLU A 332 14.35 6.80 -7.10
N ARG A 333 13.70 7.10 -5.97
CA ARG A 333 14.24 8.03 -4.97
C ARG A 333 15.30 7.41 -4.06
N ASN A 334 15.28 6.08 -3.90
CA ASN A 334 16.26 5.36 -3.09
C ASN A 334 17.61 5.18 -3.81
N LEU A 335 17.57 4.93 -5.12
CA LEU A 335 18.76 4.69 -5.95
C LEU A 335 19.76 5.86 -5.89
N PRO A 336 21.07 5.60 -5.88
CA PRO A 336 22.08 6.64 -5.69
C PRO A 336 22.27 7.51 -6.94
N GLY A 337 22.68 8.77 -6.75
CA GLY A 337 22.86 9.72 -7.85
C GLY A 337 21.60 10.53 -8.17
N SER A 338 20.75 10.71 -7.16
CA SER A 338 19.57 11.56 -7.20
C SER A 338 19.39 12.24 -5.85
N ILE A 339 18.75 13.42 -5.82
CA ILE A 339 18.33 14.13 -4.61
C ILE A 339 16.93 14.72 -4.81
N ILE A 340 16.22 15.06 -3.75
CA ILE A 340 14.93 15.77 -3.84
C ILE A 340 15.11 17.16 -3.24
N VAL A 341 14.68 18.18 -3.98
CA VAL A 341 14.76 19.59 -3.56
C VAL A 341 13.38 20.25 -3.51
N ASN A 342 13.21 21.19 -2.58
CA ASN A 342 12.04 22.06 -2.48
C ASN A 342 12.17 23.30 -3.41
N SER A 343 11.22 24.25 -3.31
CA SER A 343 11.22 25.47 -4.13
C SER A 343 12.39 26.42 -3.85
N ALA A 344 13.07 26.28 -2.70
CA ALA A 344 14.29 27.02 -2.39
C ALA A 344 15.55 26.37 -3.01
N GLY A 345 15.41 25.26 -3.75
CA GLY A 345 16.54 24.53 -4.33
C GLY A 345 17.33 23.73 -3.31
N GLN A 346 16.77 23.44 -2.14
CA GLN A 346 17.43 22.79 -1.00
C GLN A 346 16.86 21.39 -0.76
N ARG A 347 17.74 20.46 -0.34
CA ARG A 347 17.30 19.18 0.26
C ARG A 347 16.64 19.46 1.61
N PHE A 348 15.68 18.63 1.99
CA PHE A 348 14.92 18.78 3.24
C PHE A 348 14.68 17.44 3.97
N MET A 349 15.14 16.32 3.40
CA MET A 349 14.99 15.00 3.97
C MET A 349 16.01 14.01 3.38
N ASN A 350 16.14 12.85 4.02
CA ASN A 350 16.74 11.68 3.39
C ASN A 350 15.79 11.14 2.31
N GLU A 351 16.22 11.16 1.05
CA GLU A 351 15.37 10.74 -0.08
C GLU A 351 15.02 9.25 -0.06
N ALA A 352 15.74 8.45 0.71
CA ALA A 352 15.55 7.01 0.86
C ALA A 352 14.66 6.62 2.07
N LEU A 353 14.14 7.57 2.84
CA LEU A 353 13.22 7.32 3.97
C LEU A 353 12.07 6.36 3.61
N PRO A 354 11.45 5.66 4.56
CA PRO A 354 10.15 5.03 4.33
C PRO A 354 9.16 6.02 3.74
N TYR A 355 8.34 5.56 2.79
CA TYR A 355 7.55 6.46 1.94
C TYR A 355 6.48 7.27 2.69
N VAL A 356 5.98 6.79 3.84
CA VAL A 356 5.10 7.57 4.70
C VAL A 356 5.86 8.74 5.32
N GLU A 357 6.99 8.44 5.97
CA GLU A 357 7.87 9.44 6.59
C GLU A 357 8.37 10.48 5.57
N ALA A 358 8.70 10.06 4.35
CA ALA A 358 9.13 10.96 3.28
C ALA A 358 8.05 11.98 2.91
N THR A 359 6.78 11.57 2.87
CA THR A 359 5.67 12.50 2.57
C THR A 359 5.29 13.34 3.79
N HIS A 360 5.39 12.80 5.01
CA HIS A 360 5.27 13.61 6.22
C HIS A 360 6.33 14.71 6.25
N ALA A 361 7.57 14.44 5.84
CA ALA A 361 8.60 15.46 5.70
C ALA A 361 8.26 16.50 4.61
N ILE A 362 7.63 16.10 3.49
CA ILE A 362 7.12 17.03 2.47
C ILE A 362 6.08 17.98 3.08
N TYR A 363 5.06 17.46 3.78
CA TYR A 363 4.01 18.31 4.37
C TYR A 363 4.51 19.15 5.56
N ALA A 364 5.39 18.61 6.40
CA ALA A 364 6.05 19.38 7.46
C ALA A 364 6.87 20.54 6.87
N GLY A 365 7.56 20.29 5.76
CA GLY A 365 8.26 21.32 4.99
C GLY A 365 7.31 22.36 4.40
N GLU A 366 6.21 21.93 3.77
CA GLU A 366 5.19 22.82 3.19
C GLU A 366 4.62 23.78 4.26
N ALA A 367 4.40 23.26 5.48
CA ALA A 367 3.91 24.06 6.60
C ALA A 367 4.86 25.19 7.05
N THR A 368 6.13 25.18 6.64
CA THR A 368 7.08 26.27 6.91
C THR A 368 6.89 27.50 6.03
N GLY A 369 6.05 27.41 4.99
CA GLY A 369 5.84 28.47 3.99
C GLY A 369 6.82 28.43 2.81
N VAL A 370 7.83 27.56 2.85
CA VAL A 370 8.61 27.19 1.66
C VAL A 370 7.86 26.08 0.94
N SER A 371 7.63 26.23 -0.37
CA SER A 371 6.87 25.22 -1.13
C SER A 371 7.70 23.93 -1.30
N HIS A 372 7.12 22.82 -0.86
CA HIS A 372 7.58 21.45 -1.00
C HIS A 372 6.66 20.64 -1.92
N VAL A 373 5.55 21.22 -2.39
CA VAL A 373 4.65 20.60 -3.37
C VAL A 373 4.43 21.48 -4.62
N PRO A 374 4.95 21.08 -5.80
CA PRO A 374 5.77 19.91 -6.01
C PRO A 374 7.22 20.12 -5.51
N ALA A 375 7.84 19.03 -5.07
CA ALA A 375 9.29 18.93 -4.97
C ALA A 375 9.87 18.39 -6.29
N TRP A 376 11.19 18.46 -6.44
CA TRP A 376 11.88 18.01 -7.66
C TRP A 376 12.95 16.97 -7.34
N LEU A 377 12.79 15.76 -7.89
CA LEU A 377 13.84 14.75 -7.92
C LEU A 377 14.86 15.11 -9.00
N VAL A 378 16.04 15.57 -8.58
CA VAL A 378 17.15 15.97 -9.46
C VAL A 378 18.10 14.79 -9.66
N MET A 379 18.47 14.51 -10.91
CA MET A 379 19.41 13.45 -11.29
C MET A 379 20.18 13.83 -12.55
N ASP A 380 21.24 13.08 -12.87
CA ASP A 380 22.05 13.28 -14.07
C ASP A 380 21.88 12.17 -15.12
N GLN A 381 22.55 12.32 -16.27
CA GLN A 381 22.49 11.34 -17.35
C GLN A 381 23.09 9.99 -16.94
N ARG A 382 24.06 9.97 -16.01
CA ARG A 382 24.66 8.74 -15.50
C ARG A 382 23.64 7.92 -14.73
N TYR A 383 22.83 8.54 -13.87
CA TYR A 383 21.71 7.86 -13.21
C TYR A 383 20.79 7.22 -14.26
N ARG A 384 20.35 8.00 -15.25
CA ARG A 384 19.39 7.54 -16.26
C ARG A 384 19.95 6.42 -17.14
N ASN A 385 21.25 6.37 -17.34
CA ASN A 385 21.92 5.31 -18.09
C ASN A 385 22.06 3.99 -17.32
N ARG A 386 21.90 4.01 -15.99
CA ARG A 386 22.16 2.86 -15.12
C ARG A 386 20.89 2.16 -14.64
N TYR A 387 19.87 2.91 -14.28
CA TYR A 387 18.72 2.36 -13.55
C TYR A 387 17.41 2.40 -14.35
N LEU A 388 16.50 1.49 -13.98
CA LEU A 388 15.09 1.60 -14.36
C LEU A 388 14.50 2.85 -13.73
N PHE A 389 13.61 3.54 -14.45
CA PHE A 389 12.96 4.73 -13.92
C PHE A 389 11.53 4.83 -14.45
N ALA A 390 10.54 4.77 -13.57
CA ALA A 390 9.13 4.89 -13.91
C ALA A 390 8.69 3.98 -15.07
N GLY A 391 9.11 2.72 -15.02
CA GLY A 391 8.84 1.70 -16.04
C GLY A 391 9.73 1.78 -17.29
N LEU A 392 10.64 2.76 -17.38
CA LEU A 392 11.56 2.93 -18.51
C LEU A 392 12.90 2.24 -18.25
N SER A 393 13.37 1.47 -19.22
CA SER A 393 14.66 0.74 -19.13
C SER A 393 15.86 1.69 -19.13
N PRO A 394 17.03 1.32 -18.56
CA PRO A 394 18.23 2.17 -18.60
C PRO A 394 18.55 2.66 -20.02
N ARG A 395 18.97 3.92 -20.17
CA ARG A 395 19.24 4.62 -21.46
C ARG A 395 18.02 4.89 -22.35
N GLN A 396 16.83 4.37 -22.04
CA GLN A 396 15.61 4.73 -22.76
C GLN A 396 15.29 6.22 -22.51
N PRO A 397 15.16 7.06 -23.55
CA PRO A 397 14.81 8.46 -23.37
C PRO A 397 13.47 8.62 -22.65
N PHE A 398 13.31 9.70 -21.90
CA PHE A 398 11.99 10.07 -21.39
C PHE A 398 11.04 10.36 -22.57
N PRO A 399 9.77 9.90 -22.52
CA PRO A 399 8.80 10.18 -23.56
C PRO A 399 8.56 11.69 -23.72
N GLY A 400 8.45 12.19 -24.96
CA GLY A 400 8.17 13.60 -25.25
C GLY A 400 6.96 14.17 -24.50
N ARG A 401 5.92 13.34 -24.31
CA ARG A 401 4.72 13.71 -23.55
C ARG A 401 4.99 14.05 -22.08
N TRP A 402 6.04 13.50 -21.45
CA TRP A 402 6.38 13.80 -20.05
C TRP A 402 6.98 15.21 -19.92
N PHE A 403 7.74 15.66 -20.92
CA PHE A 403 8.21 17.03 -21.01
C PHE A 403 7.06 18.01 -21.27
N LYS A 404 6.19 17.69 -22.25
CA LYS A 404 5.01 18.51 -22.58
C LYS A 404 4.06 18.69 -21.38
N PHE A 405 3.87 17.64 -20.58
CA PHE A 405 3.04 17.69 -19.37
C PHE A 405 3.73 18.36 -18.17
N GLY A 406 5.04 18.57 -18.25
CA GLY A 406 5.82 19.17 -17.16
C GLY A 406 6.11 18.25 -16.00
N THR A 407 6.00 16.94 -16.19
CA THR A 407 6.51 15.96 -15.22
C THR A 407 8.03 15.97 -15.17
N VAL A 408 8.69 16.19 -16.32
CA VAL A 408 10.15 16.14 -16.46
C VAL A 408 10.66 17.43 -17.08
N ARG A 409 11.73 17.97 -16.50
CA ARG A 409 12.57 19.03 -17.07
C ARG A 409 13.97 18.47 -17.38
N LYS A 410 14.63 19.06 -18.37
CA LYS A 410 15.98 18.67 -18.79
C LYS A 410 16.76 19.92 -19.16
N ALA A 411 18.01 20.00 -18.72
CA ALA A 411 18.92 21.07 -19.10
C ALA A 411 20.37 20.58 -19.24
N ALA A 412 21.23 21.38 -19.87
CA ALA A 412 22.65 21.02 -20.03
C ALA A 412 23.46 21.30 -18.77
N SER A 413 23.06 22.30 -17.96
CA SER A 413 23.69 22.69 -16.70
C SER A 413 22.69 22.73 -15.53
N LEU A 414 23.19 22.74 -14.29
CA LEU A 414 22.36 22.92 -13.10
C LEU A 414 21.71 24.31 -13.04
N SER A 415 22.40 25.35 -13.52
CA SER A 415 21.83 26.71 -13.57
C SER A 415 20.65 26.80 -14.54
N GLU A 416 20.76 26.18 -15.72
CA GLU A 416 19.63 26.09 -16.66
C GLU A 416 18.53 25.19 -16.10
N LEU A 417 18.87 24.10 -15.43
CA LEU A 417 17.87 23.23 -14.79
C LEU A 417 17.09 24.00 -13.73
N ALA A 418 17.78 24.80 -12.91
CA ALA A 418 17.15 25.62 -11.88
C ALA A 418 16.13 26.59 -12.46
N ALA A 419 16.43 27.22 -13.60
CA ALA A 419 15.49 28.08 -14.31
C ALA A 419 14.27 27.29 -14.84
N GLU A 420 14.46 26.07 -15.33
CA GLU A 420 13.38 25.21 -15.84
C GLU A 420 12.38 24.73 -14.76
N ILE A 421 12.81 24.69 -13.49
CA ILE A 421 11.99 24.28 -12.34
C ILE A 421 11.66 25.43 -11.37
N ASP A 422 12.05 26.66 -11.72
CA ASP A 422 11.82 27.88 -10.94
C ASP A 422 12.39 27.80 -9.50
N VAL A 423 13.66 27.43 -9.37
CA VAL A 423 14.39 27.45 -8.08
C VAL A 423 15.64 28.34 -8.18
N PRO A 424 16.17 28.87 -7.05
CA PRO A 424 17.39 29.69 -7.08
C PRO A 424 18.59 28.88 -7.58
N ALA A 425 19.22 29.35 -8.66
CA ALA A 425 20.32 28.63 -9.33
C ALA A 425 21.52 28.36 -8.41
N GLU A 426 21.93 29.37 -7.61
CA GLU A 426 23.05 29.20 -6.68
C GLU A 426 22.72 28.22 -5.56
N ALA A 427 21.48 28.24 -5.03
CA ALA A 427 21.06 27.31 -3.98
C ALA A 427 21.05 25.86 -4.47
N LEU A 428 20.56 25.60 -5.70
CA LEU A 428 20.61 24.27 -6.28
C LEU A 428 22.05 23.81 -6.54
N ALA A 429 22.91 24.70 -7.04
CA ALA A 429 24.32 24.38 -7.27
C ALA A 429 25.07 24.05 -5.96
N GLU A 430 24.83 24.83 -4.89
CA GLU A 430 25.34 24.55 -3.54
C GLU A 430 24.86 23.21 -3.03
N THR A 431 23.55 22.94 -3.13
CA THR A 431 22.94 21.69 -2.67
C THR A 431 23.56 20.48 -3.37
N VAL A 432 23.73 20.52 -4.70
CA VAL A 432 24.37 19.43 -5.44
C VAL A 432 25.84 19.29 -5.09
N ARG A 433 26.57 20.39 -4.92
CA ARG A 433 27.99 20.36 -4.54
C ARG A 433 28.19 19.79 -3.14
N ARG A 434 27.37 20.17 -2.16
CA ARG A 434 27.37 19.61 -0.80
C ARG A 434 27.07 18.12 -0.82
N PHE A 435 26.00 17.70 -1.52
CA PHE A 435 25.66 16.28 -1.66
C PHE A 435 26.76 15.46 -2.35
N ASN A 436 27.41 16.03 -3.37
CA ASN A 436 28.53 15.37 -4.04
C ASN A 436 29.72 15.14 -3.10
N GLY A 437 29.97 16.05 -2.15
CA GLY A 437 30.94 15.84 -1.08
C GLY A 437 30.60 14.63 -0.19
N PHE A 438 29.33 14.47 0.18
CA PHE A 438 28.86 13.28 0.92
C PHE A 438 29.00 11.98 0.13
N ALA A 439 28.81 12.04 -1.19
CA ALA A 439 29.05 10.88 -2.04
C ALA A 439 30.53 10.47 -2.10
N GLU A 440 31.47 11.40 -1.90
CA GLU A 440 32.91 11.09 -1.81
C GLU A 440 33.26 10.44 -0.47
N THR A 441 32.75 10.98 0.64
CA THR A 441 33.03 10.48 1.99
C THR A 441 32.22 9.23 2.34
N GLY A 442 31.09 9.03 1.67
CA GLY A 442 30.11 7.98 1.98
C GLY A 442 29.20 8.29 3.18
N ASN A 443 29.25 9.52 3.70
CA ASN A 443 28.49 9.96 4.86
C ASN A 443 27.67 11.21 4.50
N ASP A 444 26.35 11.09 4.51
CA ASP A 444 25.42 12.22 4.36
C ASP A 444 25.19 12.86 5.72
N GLU A 445 25.96 13.91 6.03
CA GLU A 445 25.90 14.59 7.33
C GLU A 445 24.64 15.43 7.53
N ASP A 446 23.89 15.70 6.45
CA ASP A 446 22.67 16.50 6.55
C ASP A 446 21.46 15.66 6.96
N PHE A 447 21.30 14.48 6.35
CA PHE A 447 20.10 13.67 6.51
C PHE A 447 20.36 12.18 6.72
N HIS A 448 21.61 11.75 6.85
CA HIS A 448 21.97 10.36 7.15
C HIS A 448 21.50 9.34 6.11
N ARG A 449 21.37 9.75 4.84
CA ARG A 449 20.98 8.85 3.75
C ARG A 449 21.98 7.71 3.58
N GLY A 450 21.45 6.50 3.59
CA GLY A 450 22.22 5.27 3.45
C GLY A 450 22.74 4.73 4.77
N ASP A 451 22.33 5.26 5.92
CA ASP A 451 22.67 4.69 7.23
C ASP A 451 21.76 3.51 7.60
N SER A 452 20.47 3.62 7.27
CA SER A 452 19.47 2.57 7.55
C SER A 452 19.62 1.33 6.66
N ALA A 453 19.23 0.17 7.20
CA ALA A 453 19.07 -1.03 6.39
C ALA A 453 18.00 -0.86 5.29
N TYR A 454 16.97 -0.04 5.53
CA TYR A 454 15.93 0.24 4.55
C TYR A 454 16.48 0.99 3.34
N ASP A 455 17.23 2.07 3.57
CA ASP A 455 17.84 2.90 2.52
C ASP A 455 18.71 2.07 1.56
N ARG A 456 19.39 1.06 2.11
CA ARG A 456 20.31 0.20 1.37
C ARG A 456 19.62 -0.90 0.58
N TYR A 457 18.31 -1.12 0.78
CA TYR A 457 17.58 -2.22 0.16
C TYR A 457 17.51 -2.10 -1.37
N TYR A 458 17.15 -0.91 -1.87
CA TYR A 458 17.07 -0.60 -3.32
C TYR A 458 18.35 0.02 -3.88
N ALA A 459 19.31 0.38 -3.03
CA ALA A 459 20.55 1.03 -3.40
C ALA A 459 21.47 0.17 -4.30
N ASP A 460 22.50 0.78 -4.89
CA ASP A 460 23.44 0.07 -5.76
C ASP A 460 24.69 -0.37 -4.97
N PRO A 461 24.87 -1.67 -4.67
CA PRO A 461 25.99 -2.16 -3.88
C PRO A 461 27.36 -1.98 -4.54
N ARG A 462 27.41 -1.65 -5.84
CA ARG A 462 28.66 -1.32 -6.56
C ARG A 462 29.08 0.13 -6.36
N VAL A 463 28.22 0.99 -5.81
CA VAL A 463 28.60 2.35 -5.42
C VAL A 463 29.29 2.29 -4.06
N LYS A 464 30.41 3.00 -3.94
CA LYS A 464 31.28 3.04 -2.76
C LYS A 464 31.64 4.50 -2.45
N PRO A 465 31.85 4.86 -1.17
CA PRO A 465 31.86 3.96 0.00
C PRO A 465 30.46 3.52 0.44
N ASN A 466 29.43 4.33 0.16
CA ASN A 466 28.04 4.09 0.53
C ASN A 466 27.19 3.77 -0.71
N PRO A 467 26.40 2.68 -0.72
CA PRO A 467 25.62 2.27 -1.89
C PRO A 467 24.49 3.23 -2.26
N SER A 468 24.08 4.10 -1.34
CA SER A 468 22.98 5.07 -1.52
C SER A 468 23.45 6.46 -1.97
N LEU A 469 24.76 6.72 -2.00
CA LEU A 469 25.33 8.03 -2.30
C LEU A 469 26.22 7.98 -3.54
N HIS A 470 25.83 8.69 -4.61
CA HIS A 470 26.67 8.86 -5.80
C HIS A 470 26.58 10.30 -6.28
N ARG A 471 27.68 10.82 -6.82
CA ARG A 471 27.76 12.17 -7.38
C ARG A 471 26.78 12.38 -8.53
N ILE A 472 26.21 13.58 -8.58
CA ILE A 472 25.40 14.19 -9.65
C ILE A 472 26.29 15.23 -10.33
N ASP A 473 26.98 14.83 -11.40
CA ASP A 473 28.01 15.68 -12.06
C ASP A 473 28.17 15.41 -13.57
N HIS A 474 27.30 14.58 -14.15
CA HIS A 474 27.39 14.23 -15.57
C HIS A 474 26.12 14.59 -16.35
N GLY A 475 26.11 15.82 -16.86
CA GLY A 475 25.02 16.37 -17.67
C GLY A 475 24.72 15.55 -18.95
N PRO A 476 23.52 15.72 -19.56
CA PRO A 476 22.45 16.63 -19.14
C PRO A 476 21.83 16.24 -17.79
N TYR A 477 21.25 17.22 -17.12
CA TYR A 477 20.56 17.05 -15.85
C TYR A 477 19.05 17.00 -16.07
N TYR A 478 18.37 16.31 -15.16
CA TYR A 478 16.93 16.12 -15.17
C TYR A 478 16.35 16.49 -13.82
N ALA A 479 15.17 17.08 -13.82
CA ALA A 479 14.33 17.24 -12.65
C ALA A 479 12.97 16.59 -12.92
N VAL A 480 12.54 15.72 -12.02
CA VAL A 480 11.26 15.00 -12.12
C VAL A 480 10.35 15.45 -10.98
N LYS A 481 9.14 15.86 -11.33
CA LYS A 481 8.15 16.35 -10.38
C LYS A 481 7.76 15.27 -9.38
N ILE A 482 7.74 15.61 -8.10
CA ILE A 482 7.30 14.77 -6.99
C ILE A 482 6.15 15.47 -6.26
N VAL A 483 5.05 14.74 -6.06
CA VAL A 483 3.86 15.17 -5.31
C VAL A 483 3.55 14.17 -4.18
N PRO A 484 2.85 14.59 -3.12
CA PRO A 484 2.46 13.72 -2.01
C PRO A 484 1.25 12.85 -2.40
N GLY A 485 1.50 11.80 -3.18
CA GLY A 485 0.50 10.77 -3.50
C GLY A 485 0.32 9.75 -2.38
N ASP A 486 -0.49 8.74 -2.61
CA ASP A 486 -0.81 7.71 -1.61
C ASP A 486 -1.19 6.36 -2.22
N LEU A 487 -1.20 5.32 -1.39
CA LEU A 487 -1.71 3.97 -1.68
C LEU A 487 -3.17 3.78 -1.20
N GLY A 488 -3.77 4.82 -0.62
CA GLY A 488 -5.06 4.84 0.05
C GLY A 488 -5.00 5.62 1.38
N THR A 489 -6.13 6.14 1.85
CA THR A 489 -6.18 6.82 3.16
C THR A 489 -6.12 5.80 4.29
N LYS A 490 -5.68 6.22 5.48
CA LYS A 490 -5.61 5.34 6.66
C LYS A 490 -6.57 5.75 7.79
N GLY A 491 -7.14 6.95 7.69
CA GLY A 491 -8.22 7.39 8.54
C GLY A 491 -9.56 6.76 8.18
N GLY A 492 -10.37 6.51 9.19
CA GLY A 492 -11.68 5.88 9.05
C GLY A 492 -12.39 5.72 10.38
N ILE A 493 -13.37 4.83 10.41
CA ILE A 493 -14.19 4.54 11.59
C ILE A 493 -13.31 3.98 12.73
N VAL A 494 -13.45 4.53 13.94
CA VAL A 494 -12.80 3.99 15.13
C VAL A 494 -13.40 2.61 15.44
N THR A 495 -12.54 1.62 15.63
CA THR A 495 -12.94 0.28 16.03
C THR A 495 -12.15 -0.23 17.22
N ASP A 496 -12.77 -1.12 17.99
CA ASP A 496 -12.11 -1.84 19.07
C ASP A 496 -11.30 -3.06 18.57
N GLU A 497 -10.81 -3.89 19.49
CA GLU A 497 -10.00 -5.07 19.21
C GLU A 497 -10.76 -6.17 18.45
N ARG A 498 -12.10 -6.10 18.41
CA ARG A 498 -13.00 -7.02 17.69
C ARG A 498 -13.54 -6.41 16.40
N ALA A 499 -13.01 -5.26 15.99
CA ALA A 499 -13.42 -4.51 14.82
C ALA A 499 -14.87 -3.95 14.86
N ARG A 500 -15.49 -3.84 16.04
CA ARG A 500 -16.81 -3.20 16.21
C ARG A 500 -16.68 -1.69 16.07
N ALA A 501 -17.60 -1.06 15.35
CA ALA A 501 -17.63 0.39 15.19
C ALA A 501 -18.00 1.08 16.51
N LEU A 502 -17.24 2.11 16.90
CA LEU A 502 -17.44 2.84 18.15
C LEU A 502 -18.01 4.24 17.91
N ARG A 503 -18.78 4.73 18.89
CA ARG A 503 -19.16 6.14 19.03
C ARG A 503 -18.07 6.94 19.75
N PRO A 504 -18.14 8.29 19.76
CA PRO A 504 -17.15 9.12 20.46
C PRO A 504 -17.02 8.84 21.97
N ASP A 505 -18.06 8.30 22.61
CA ASP A 505 -18.05 7.92 24.03
C ASP A 505 -17.48 6.50 24.28
N GLY A 506 -17.02 5.82 23.23
CA GLY A 506 -16.52 4.45 23.28
C GLY A 506 -17.62 3.37 23.24
N SER A 507 -18.90 3.75 23.21
CA SER A 507 -19.99 2.77 23.09
C SER A 507 -20.03 2.13 21.71
N VAL A 508 -20.39 0.85 21.66
CA VAL A 508 -20.51 0.07 20.42
C VAL A 508 -21.75 0.48 19.63
N ILE A 509 -21.59 0.61 18.31
CA ILE A 509 -22.71 0.67 17.37
C ILE A 509 -23.11 -0.75 17.02
N GLU A 510 -24.18 -1.23 17.66
CA GLU A 510 -24.68 -2.59 17.51
C GLU A 510 -24.91 -2.97 16.04
N GLY A 511 -24.34 -4.10 15.63
CA GLY A 511 -24.47 -4.65 14.28
C GLY A 511 -23.54 -4.05 13.23
N LEU A 512 -22.67 -3.10 13.58
CA LEU A 512 -21.73 -2.47 12.63
C LEU A 512 -20.26 -2.76 12.96
N TYR A 513 -19.52 -3.18 11.95
CA TYR A 513 -18.08 -3.45 12.00
C TYR A 513 -17.36 -2.74 10.87
N ALA A 514 -16.08 -2.44 11.04
CA ALA A 514 -15.25 -1.84 9.99
C ALA A 514 -13.82 -2.39 10.00
N ALA A 515 -13.24 -2.60 8.82
CA ALA A 515 -11.90 -3.13 8.65
C ALA A 515 -11.17 -2.55 7.42
N GLY A 516 -9.85 -2.69 7.41
CA GLY A 516 -8.99 -2.08 6.39
C GLY A 516 -9.07 -0.55 6.44
N ASN A 517 -8.92 0.10 5.29
CA ASN A 517 -8.93 1.57 5.21
C ASN A 517 -10.30 2.22 5.48
N CYS A 518 -11.35 1.44 5.73
CA CYS A 518 -12.63 1.97 6.21
C CYS A 518 -12.63 2.17 7.74
N SER A 519 -11.67 1.59 8.45
CA SER A 519 -11.40 1.78 9.87
C SER A 519 -10.12 2.58 10.08
N SER A 520 -9.97 3.26 11.22
CA SER A 520 -8.70 3.90 11.58
C SER A 520 -7.59 2.85 11.71
N ALA A 521 -6.41 3.14 11.18
CA ALA A 521 -5.33 2.17 11.09
C ALA A 521 -4.68 1.83 12.45
N VAL A 522 -4.42 0.53 12.68
CA VAL A 522 -3.69 0.04 13.87
C VAL A 522 -2.21 0.46 13.91
N MET A 523 -1.70 1.00 12.80
CA MET A 523 -0.32 1.48 12.66
C MET A 523 -0.15 2.95 13.03
N GLY A 524 -1.21 3.64 13.46
CA GLY A 524 -1.18 5.07 13.76
C GLY A 524 -0.66 5.89 12.57
N HIS A 525 0.17 6.88 12.87
CA HIS A 525 0.74 7.76 11.85
C HIS A 525 1.88 7.15 11.03
N THR A 526 2.47 6.02 11.43
CA THR A 526 3.61 5.43 10.72
C THR A 526 3.22 4.20 9.87
N TYR A 527 4.22 3.46 9.39
CA TYR A 527 4.07 2.25 8.62
C TYR A 527 5.18 1.25 9.00
N ALA A 528 4.83 0.19 9.72
CA ALA A 528 5.78 -0.77 10.30
C ALA A 528 6.70 -1.47 9.27
N GLY A 529 6.18 -1.82 8.10
CA GLY A 529 6.93 -2.59 7.10
C GLY A 529 6.08 -2.97 5.89
N PRO A 530 6.66 -3.67 4.90
CA PRO A 530 5.95 -3.98 3.67
C PRO A 530 4.77 -4.92 3.94
N GLY A 531 3.55 -4.43 3.76
CA GLY A 531 2.32 -5.20 3.99
C GLY A 531 1.63 -4.98 5.33
N ALA A 532 2.09 -4.02 6.14
CA ALA A 532 1.39 -3.54 7.35
C ALA A 532 0.10 -2.73 7.07
N THR A 533 -0.35 -2.68 5.81
CA THR A 533 -1.74 -2.34 5.41
C THR A 533 -2.61 -3.58 5.29
N ILE A 534 -2.17 -4.55 4.48
CA ILE A 534 -2.94 -5.75 4.15
C ILE A 534 -3.06 -6.68 5.36
N GLY A 535 -1.99 -6.85 6.15
CA GLY A 535 -1.99 -7.68 7.35
C GLY A 535 -3.14 -7.32 8.30
N PRO A 536 -3.14 -6.09 8.86
CA PRO A 536 -4.23 -5.63 9.72
C PRO A 536 -5.61 -5.67 9.05
N ALA A 537 -5.69 -5.30 7.76
CA ALA A 537 -6.96 -5.32 7.03
C ALA A 537 -7.61 -6.72 7.02
N MET A 538 -6.82 -7.77 6.76
CA MET A 538 -7.30 -9.15 6.80
C MET A 538 -7.59 -9.60 8.23
N THR A 539 -6.73 -9.23 9.20
CA THR A 539 -6.92 -9.62 10.60
C THR A 539 -8.21 -9.06 11.19
N PHE A 540 -8.44 -7.75 11.09
CA PHE A 540 -9.67 -7.17 11.63
C PHE A 540 -10.92 -7.55 10.83
N GLY A 541 -10.78 -7.85 9.53
CA GLY A 541 -11.87 -8.46 8.75
C GLY A 541 -12.27 -9.84 9.27
N TYR A 542 -11.28 -10.70 9.55
CA TYR A 542 -11.49 -12.01 10.16
C TYR A 542 -12.13 -11.90 11.55
N LEU A 543 -11.60 -11.02 12.41
CA LEU A 543 -12.10 -10.84 13.78
C LEU A 543 -13.53 -10.28 13.84
N ALA A 544 -13.91 -9.41 12.90
CA ALA A 544 -15.30 -8.95 12.77
C ALA A 544 -16.26 -10.12 12.53
N ALA A 545 -15.90 -11.03 11.62
CA ALA A 545 -16.71 -12.20 11.32
C ALA A 545 -16.77 -13.20 12.50
N GLU A 546 -15.66 -13.39 13.21
CA GLU A 546 -15.58 -14.23 14.41
C GLU A 546 -16.50 -13.70 15.52
N ASP A 547 -16.50 -12.40 15.79
CA ASP A 547 -17.36 -11.81 16.82
C ASP A 547 -18.85 -11.95 16.47
N ILE A 548 -19.22 -11.67 15.21
CA ILE A 548 -20.59 -11.87 14.69
C ILE A 548 -21.06 -13.32 14.85
N ALA A 549 -20.19 -14.29 14.57
CA ALA A 549 -20.52 -15.71 14.69
C ALA A 549 -20.82 -16.08 16.15
N ARG A 550 -20.00 -15.59 17.09
CA ARG A 550 -20.12 -15.86 18.52
C ARG A 550 -21.38 -15.23 19.14
N THR A 551 -21.72 -14.00 18.77
CA THR A 551 -22.84 -13.28 19.40
C THR A 551 -24.21 -13.89 19.09
N GLY A 552 -24.37 -14.55 17.95
CA GLY A 552 -25.65 -15.19 17.59
C GLY A 552 -25.73 -16.67 17.93
N SER A 553 -24.86 -17.21 18.79
CA SER A 553 -25.00 -18.55 19.38
C SER A 553 -25.77 -18.55 20.71
N ASN A 554 -26.17 -17.37 21.20
CA ASN A 554 -26.84 -17.17 22.49
C ASN A 554 -28.36 -16.88 22.37
N ASP A 555 -28.92 -16.97 21.17
CA ASP A 555 -30.36 -16.99 20.89
C ASP A 555 -30.75 -18.42 20.43
#